data_AF-A0A9D3PZD2-F1
#
_entry.id   AF-A0A9D3PZD2-F1
#
_cell.length_a   1.000
_cell.length_b   1.000
_cell.length_c   1.000
_cell.angle_alpha   90.00
_cell.angle_beta   90.00
_cell.angle_gamma   90.00
#
_symmetry.space_group_name_H-M   'P 1'
#
loop_
_entity.id
_entity.type
_entity.pdbx_description
1 polymer ?
#
loop_
_entity_poly.entity_id
_entity_poly.type
_entity_poly.pdbx_seq_one_letter_code
_entity_poly.pdbx_strand_id
1 'polypeptide(L)'
;MINVANCSGTGCSVAIAITQLIGRACARKCTKKPKLDTEMQPATAKWYDRRDHVFIEFCVEDSKDVQVKFEKSKLSFGCRGGTDNLKHQNEIDLFEVIDPNESKHKRTDRSVLCCLRKAEPGKSWPRLTKEKAKLNWLSVDFNNWKDWEDDSDEELSSFDRFSEMMNNMGGDDDLPEVDGAEDDSADSDDEKMPDLE
;
A
#
# COMPACT_ATOMS: atom_id res chain seq x y z
N MET A 1 16.21 -23.18 -58.17
CA MET A 1 14.91 -23.66 -58.67
C MET A 1 14.85 -25.17 -58.52
N ILE A 2 13.63 -25.70 -58.40
CA ILE A 2 13.28 -27.09 -58.07
C ILE A 2 13.94 -28.09 -59.02
N ASN A 3 14.55 -29.17 -58.50
CA ASN A 3 14.11 -30.50 -58.92
C ASN A 3 14.33 -31.57 -57.86
N VAL A 4 13.38 -32.51 -57.80
CA VAL A 4 13.25 -33.55 -56.77
C VAL A 4 13.64 -34.89 -57.39
N ALA A 5 14.43 -35.68 -56.68
CA ALA A 5 14.62 -37.10 -56.99
C ALA A 5 14.26 -37.90 -55.74
N ASN A 6 13.16 -38.64 -55.82
CA ASN A 6 12.61 -39.45 -54.73
C ASN A 6 12.62 -40.91 -55.20
N CYS A 7 13.41 -41.78 -54.58
CA CYS A 7 13.41 -43.22 -54.86
C CYS A 7 13.37 -44.02 -53.57
N SER A 8 12.57 -45.08 -53.60
CA SER A 8 11.97 -45.71 -52.42
C SER A 8 12.46 -47.14 -52.17
N GLY A 9 12.79 -47.43 -50.91
CA GLY A 9 12.40 -48.68 -50.24
C GLY A 9 13.28 -49.93 -50.44
N THR A 10 13.07 -50.84 -49.47
CA THR A 10 13.67 -52.20 -49.31
C THR A 10 15.20 -52.28 -49.16
N GLY A 11 15.77 -53.16 -48.34
CA GLY A 11 15.19 -54.05 -47.33
C GLY A 11 16.18 -55.13 -46.85
N CYS A 12 16.58 -55.08 -45.57
CA CYS A 12 17.19 -56.13 -44.74
C CYS A 12 18.22 -57.13 -45.33
N SER A 13 19.48 -57.11 -44.83
CA SER A 13 20.02 -58.16 -43.93
C SER A 13 21.57 -58.21 -43.85
N VAL A 14 22.07 -58.33 -42.60
CA VAL A 14 23.32 -58.93 -42.09
C VAL A 14 24.28 -59.60 -43.10
N ALA A 15 25.62 -59.47 -43.03
CA ALA A 15 26.54 -59.02 -41.98
C ALA A 15 27.88 -58.50 -42.62
N ILE A 16 29.07 -58.33 -42.01
CA ILE A 16 29.62 -58.71 -40.69
C ILE A 16 30.69 -57.71 -40.17
N ALA A 17 31.80 -58.17 -39.58
CA ALA A 17 32.80 -57.44 -38.78
C ALA A 17 34.06 -56.98 -39.54
N ILE A 18 34.76 -55.97 -38.99
CA ILE A 18 36.18 -56.07 -38.53
C ILE A 18 36.50 -54.90 -37.57
N THR A 19 37.36 -55.19 -36.59
CA THR A 19 37.75 -54.38 -35.44
C THR A 19 38.59 -53.14 -35.78
N GLN A 20 38.37 -51.99 -35.11
CA GLN A 20 39.47 -51.11 -34.69
C GLN A 20 39.13 -50.16 -33.53
N LEU A 21 40.16 -49.82 -32.74
CA LEU A 21 40.08 -49.11 -31.47
C LEU A 21 39.75 -47.62 -31.64
N ILE A 22 38.89 -47.10 -30.77
CA ILE A 22 39.06 -45.74 -30.20
C ILE A 22 38.44 -45.67 -28.81
N GLY A 23 39.29 -45.50 -27.79
CA GLY A 23 38.82 -45.24 -26.43
C GLY A 23 38.16 -43.86 -26.35
N ARG A 24 37.01 -43.77 -25.69
CA ARG A 24 36.38 -42.49 -25.32
C ARG A 24 36.31 -42.37 -23.81
N ALA A 25 37.24 -41.59 -23.27
CA ALA A 25 37.28 -41.24 -21.87
C ALA A 25 36.03 -40.46 -21.43
N CYS A 26 35.75 -40.53 -20.13
CA CYS A 26 34.64 -39.85 -19.48
C CYS A 26 34.67 -38.33 -19.74
N ALA A 27 33.57 -37.79 -20.24
CA ALA A 27 33.21 -36.39 -20.06
C ALA A 27 31.70 -36.31 -19.79
N ARG A 28 31.28 -36.69 -18.57
CA ARG A 28 30.00 -36.23 -18.03
C ARG A 28 30.07 -34.70 -18.00
N LYS A 29 29.49 -34.04 -19.01
CA LYS A 29 29.23 -32.61 -18.98
C LYS A 29 28.27 -32.36 -17.82
N CYS A 30 28.80 -32.06 -16.64
CA CYS A 30 28.09 -31.29 -15.64
C CYS A 30 27.79 -29.94 -16.28
N THR A 31 26.63 -29.86 -16.95
CA THR A 31 25.97 -28.60 -17.20
C THR A 31 25.73 -27.97 -15.84
N LYS A 32 26.62 -27.06 -15.44
CA LYS A 32 26.36 -26.16 -14.32
C LYS A 32 25.05 -25.47 -14.69
N LYS A 33 23.96 -25.82 -14.00
CA LYS A 33 22.71 -25.06 -14.11
C LYS A 33 23.08 -23.59 -13.90
N PRO A 34 22.58 -22.65 -14.72
CA PRO A 34 22.70 -21.24 -14.37
C PRO A 34 22.19 -21.07 -12.93
N LYS A 35 22.91 -20.29 -12.12
CA LYS A 35 22.45 -20.00 -10.76
C LYS A 35 21.07 -19.37 -10.89
N LEU A 36 20.13 -19.85 -10.08
CA LEU A 36 18.74 -19.42 -10.09
C LEU A 36 18.65 -17.90 -10.15
N ASP A 37 17.74 -17.45 -11.00
CA ASP A 37 17.31 -16.06 -11.12
C ASP A 37 17.04 -15.53 -9.71
N THR A 38 17.50 -14.32 -9.38
CA THR A 38 17.23 -13.79 -8.03
C THR A 38 15.71 -13.61 -7.91
N GLU A 39 15.05 -14.42 -7.07
CA GLU A 39 13.62 -14.31 -6.83
C GLU A 39 13.31 -12.90 -6.29
N MET A 40 12.79 -12.06 -7.19
CA MET A 40 12.36 -10.71 -6.89
C MET A 40 10.87 -10.77 -6.60
N GLN A 41 10.51 -10.49 -5.36
CA GLN A 41 9.15 -10.63 -4.86
C GLN A 41 8.61 -9.28 -4.37
N PRO A 42 7.35 -8.93 -4.66
CA PRO A 42 6.80 -7.65 -4.25
C PRO A 42 6.77 -7.56 -2.72
N ALA A 43 7.20 -6.41 -2.18
CA ALA A 43 6.92 -6.08 -0.80
C ALA A 43 5.40 -5.94 -0.61
N THR A 44 4.89 -6.34 0.56
CA THR A 44 3.53 -5.97 0.94
C THR A 44 3.46 -4.47 1.15
N ALA A 45 2.35 -3.86 0.74
CA ALA A 45 2.16 -2.43 0.84
C ALA A 45 0.76 -2.07 1.31
N LYS A 46 0.67 -0.96 2.04
CA LYS A 46 -0.59 -0.33 2.42
C LYS A 46 -0.66 1.07 1.81
N TRP A 47 -1.85 1.56 1.49
CA TRP A 47 -2.02 2.91 0.99
C TRP A 47 -3.28 3.59 1.53
N TYR A 48 -3.24 4.91 1.58
CA TYR A 48 -4.37 5.78 1.89
C TYR A 48 -4.17 7.13 1.21
N ASP A 49 -5.21 7.96 1.11
CA ASP A 49 -5.08 9.30 0.59
C ASP A 49 -5.56 10.40 1.57
N ARG A 50 -5.30 11.64 1.14
CA ARG A 50 -5.66 12.91 1.76
C ARG A 50 -5.96 13.91 0.65
N ARG A 51 -6.49 15.08 1.03
CA ARG A 51 -6.79 16.20 0.13
C ARG A 51 -5.72 16.44 -0.94
N ASP A 52 -4.46 16.60 -0.53
CA ASP A 52 -3.36 16.96 -1.45
C ASP A 52 -2.35 15.85 -1.74
N HIS A 53 -2.40 14.74 -0.99
CA HIS A 53 -1.34 13.73 -0.99
C HIS A 53 -1.90 12.30 -0.99
N VAL A 54 -1.14 11.37 -1.56
CA VAL A 54 -1.37 9.92 -1.46
C VAL A 54 -0.18 9.29 -0.74
N PHE A 55 -0.45 8.43 0.23
CA PHE A 55 0.57 7.77 1.03
C PHE A 55 0.61 6.28 0.72
N ILE A 56 1.82 5.73 0.56
CA ILE A 56 2.05 4.31 0.31
C ILE A 56 3.18 3.85 1.22
N GLU A 57 2.87 2.92 2.14
CA GLU A 57 3.86 2.30 3.02
C GLU A 57 4.24 0.92 2.47
N PHE A 58 5.51 0.72 2.15
CA PHE A 58 6.06 -0.60 1.82
C PHE A 58 6.60 -1.24 3.11
N CYS A 59 6.01 -2.37 3.51
CA CYS A 59 6.32 -3.09 4.75
C CYS A 59 7.57 -3.97 4.56
N VAL A 60 8.76 -3.35 4.56
CA VAL A 60 10.05 -4.06 4.48
C VAL A 60 10.94 -3.69 5.66
N GLU A 61 11.14 -4.67 6.54
CA GLU A 61 12.02 -4.58 7.70
C GLU A 61 13.51 -4.58 7.30
N ASP A 62 14.32 -3.81 8.02
CA ASP A 62 15.76 -3.63 7.80
C ASP A 62 16.16 -3.26 6.35
N SER A 63 15.27 -2.53 5.66
CA SER A 63 15.38 -2.23 4.22
C SER A 63 16.67 -1.50 3.82
N LYS A 64 17.52 -2.15 3.02
CA LYS A 64 18.78 -1.62 2.47
C LYS A 64 18.62 -1.29 0.98
N ASP A 65 19.55 -0.49 0.45
CA ASP A 65 19.63 -0.12 -0.98
C ASP A 65 18.30 0.41 -1.56
N VAL A 66 17.55 1.17 -0.75
CA VAL A 66 16.21 1.69 -1.09
C VAL A 66 16.29 2.64 -2.27
N GLN A 67 15.54 2.31 -3.32
CA GLN A 67 15.41 3.08 -4.56
C GLN A 67 13.93 3.32 -4.81
N VAL A 68 13.55 4.59 -4.85
CA VAL A 68 12.19 5.03 -5.19
C VAL A 68 12.27 5.96 -6.39
N LYS A 69 11.51 5.65 -7.44
CA LYS A 69 11.38 6.49 -8.63
C LYS A 69 9.94 6.96 -8.74
N PHE A 70 9.77 8.28 -8.65
CA PHE A 70 8.50 8.95 -8.89
C PHE A 70 8.45 9.35 -10.38
N GLU A 71 7.43 8.88 -11.09
CA GLU A 71 7.08 9.33 -12.42
C GLU A 71 5.66 9.91 -12.39
N LYS A 72 5.28 10.70 -13.40
CA LYS A 72 3.98 11.42 -13.41
C LYS A 72 2.78 10.50 -13.19
N SER A 73 2.81 9.26 -13.70
CA SER A 73 1.73 8.29 -13.59
C SER A 73 2.19 6.89 -13.16
N LYS A 74 3.42 6.77 -12.65
CA LYS A 74 3.98 5.49 -12.20
C LYS A 74 4.84 5.70 -10.95
N LEU A 75 4.78 4.74 -10.04
CA LEU A 75 5.72 4.59 -8.94
C LEU A 75 6.49 3.28 -9.11
N SER A 76 7.82 3.34 -9.03
CA SER A 76 8.67 2.15 -8.91
C SER A 76 9.42 2.19 -7.59
N PHE A 77 9.27 1.13 -6.81
CA PHE A 77 9.97 0.91 -5.54
C PHE A 77 10.85 -0.33 -5.65
N GLY A 78 12.05 -0.29 -5.08
CA GLY A 78 12.89 -1.47 -4.91
C GLY A 78 13.86 -1.32 -3.74
N CYS A 79 14.14 -2.42 -3.06
CA CYS A 79 15.08 -2.47 -1.94
C CYS A 79 15.56 -3.90 -1.68
N ARG A 80 16.41 -4.08 -0.66
CA ARG A 80 16.76 -5.39 -0.09
C ARG A 80 16.27 -5.49 1.35
N GLY A 81 15.49 -6.52 1.68
CA GLY A 81 14.95 -6.75 3.03
C GLY A 81 15.73 -7.79 3.84
N GLY A 82 15.70 -7.64 5.17
CA GLY A 82 16.14 -8.64 6.15
C GLY A 82 17.62 -9.04 6.12
N THR A 83 17.93 -10.14 6.82
CA THR A 83 19.26 -10.78 6.87
C THR A 83 19.66 -11.39 5.53
N ASP A 84 18.68 -11.93 4.81
CA ASP A 84 18.91 -12.73 3.60
C ASP A 84 19.09 -11.86 2.36
N ASN A 85 19.04 -10.53 2.52
CA ASN A 85 19.19 -9.51 1.47
C ASN A 85 18.21 -9.73 0.29
N LEU A 86 17.01 -10.16 0.63
CA LEU A 86 15.94 -10.51 -0.31
C LEU A 86 15.55 -9.27 -1.14
N LYS A 87 15.55 -9.38 -2.46
CA LYS A 87 15.22 -8.26 -3.35
C LYS A 87 13.71 -8.09 -3.43
N HIS A 88 13.24 -6.92 -3.02
CA HIS A 88 11.87 -6.48 -3.27
C HIS A 88 11.82 -5.52 -4.44
N GLN A 89 10.81 -5.67 -5.30
CA GLN A 89 10.45 -4.69 -6.32
C GLN A 89 8.93 -4.61 -6.46
N ASN A 90 8.43 -3.39 -6.53
CA ASN A 90 7.02 -3.08 -6.73
C ASN A 90 6.89 -2.00 -7.81
N GLU A 91 5.95 -2.18 -8.72
CA GLU A 91 5.56 -1.16 -9.69
C GLU A 91 4.06 -0.92 -9.61
N ILE A 92 3.66 0.35 -9.71
CA ILE A 92 2.27 0.79 -9.63
C ILE A 92 2.05 1.83 -10.72
N ASP A 93 1.19 1.53 -11.69
CA ASP A 93 0.63 2.54 -12.58
C ASP A 93 -0.50 3.26 -11.83
N LEU A 94 -0.29 4.55 -11.55
CA LEU A 94 -1.11 5.34 -10.64
C LEU A 94 -2.46 5.70 -11.26
N PHE A 95 -3.50 5.83 -10.43
CA PHE A 95 -4.85 6.18 -10.85
C PHE A 95 -4.90 7.54 -11.55
N GLU A 96 -4.22 8.53 -10.99
CA GLU A 96 -4.11 9.89 -11.50
C GLU A 96 -2.67 10.42 -11.46
N VAL A 97 -2.47 11.60 -12.05
CA VAL A 97 -1.15 12.23 -12.15
C VAL A 97 -0.68 12.78 -10.79
N ILE A 98 0.62 12.60 -10.51
CA ILE A 98 1.33 13.18 -9.36
C ILE A 98 2.40 14.18 -9.81
N ASP A 99 2.86 15.04 -8.90
CA ASP A 99 4.09 15.81 -9.09
C ASP A 99 5.31 15.02 -8.55
N PRO A 100 6.23 14.54 -9.41
CA PRO A 100 7.41 13.80 -8.96
C PRO A 100 8.40 14.64 -8.15
N ASN A 101 8.40 15.97 -8.29
CA ASN A 101 9.39 16.86 -7.66
C ASN A 101 9.05 17.14 -6.19
N GLU A 102 7.75 17.22 -5.86
CA GLU A 102 7.28 17.37 -4.48
C GLU A 102 7.03 16.01 -3.78
N SER A 103 7.01 14.92 -4.54
CA SER A 103 6.90 13.56 -4.01
C SER A 103 8.21 13.11 -3.35
N LYS A 104 8.09 12.47 -2.18
CA LYS A 104 9.22 12.11 -1.31
C LYS A 104 9.00 10.78 -0.61
N HIS A 105 10.08 10.16 -0.13
CA HIS A 105 10.00 8.96 0.70
C HIS A 105 10.78 9.13 2.00
N LYS A 106 10.38 8.39 3.04
CA LYS A 106 11.05 8.29 4.32
C LYS A 106 11.26 6.82 4.66
N ARG A 107 12.52 6.40 4.81
CA ARG A 107 12.84 5.08 5.37
C ARG A 107 12.66 5.10 6.88
N THR A 108 12.15 4.00 7.43
CA THR A 108 12.30 3.61 8.83
C THR A 108 12.93 2.22 8.88
N ASP A 109 13.07 1.63 10.06
CA ASP A 109 13.60 0.26 10.18
C ASP A 109 12.52 -0.81 9.94
N ARG A 110 11.23 -0.42 9.99
CA ARG A 110 10.06 -1.31 9.77
C ARG A 110 9.45 -1.21 8.37
N SER A 111 9.57 -0.04 7.74
CA SER A 111 8.88 0.26 6.49
C SER A 111 9.49 1.45 5.74
N VAL A 112 9.12 1.60 4.46
CA VAL A 112 9.41 2.79 3.65
C VAL A 112 8.09 3.48 3.31
N LEU A 113 7.87 4.68 3.87
CA LEU A 113 6.71 5.50 3.59
C LEU A 113 6.99 6.43 2.41
N CYS A 114 6.24 6.28 1.33
CA CYS A 114 6.20 7.20 0.20
C CYS A 114 5.03 8.18 0.37
N CYS A 115 5.29 9.45 0.12
CA CYS A 115 4.32 10.54 0.13
C CYS A 115 4.32 11.16 -1.27
N LEU A 116 3.25 10.90 -2.02
CA LEU A 116 3.06 11.39 -3.38
C LEU A 116 2.24 12.68 -3.33
N ARG A 117 2.71 13.74 -3.99
CA ARG A 117 1.92 14.97 -4.17
C ARG A 117 0.95 14.77 -5.33
N LYS A 118 -0.37 14.90 -5.10
CA LYS A 118 -1.37 14.87 -6.18
C LYS A 118 -1.14 16.09 -7.09
N ALA A 119 -1.20 15.90 -8.41
CA ALA A 119 -1.12 17.03 -9.35
C ALA A 119 -2.40 17.88 -9.31
N GLU A 120 -3.54 17.26 -9.02
CA GLU A 120 -4.83 17.90 -8.75
C GLU A 120 -5.17 17.73 -7.26
N PRO A 121 -4.91 18.75 -6.40
CA PRO A 121 -5.33 18.73 -5.00
C PRO A 121 -6.86 18.74 -4.87
N GLY A 122 -7.37 18.17 -3.79
CA GLY A 122 -8.81 18.05 -3.52
C GLY A 122 -9.52 16.90 -4.25
N LYS A 123 -8.86 16.18 -5.17
CA LYS A 123 -9.45 15.07 -5.92
C LYS A 123 -9.30 13.75 -5.18
N SER A 124 -10.39 13.08 -4.82
CA SER A 124 -10.36 11.75 -4.18
C SER A 124 -9.87 10.65 -5.11
N TRP A 125 -9.12 9.71 -4.55
CA TRP A 125 -8.59 8.54 -5.25
C TRP A 125 -9.37 7.29 -4.80
N PRO A 126 -10.43 6.86 -5.52
CA PRO A 126 -11.20 5.65 -5.17
C PRO A 126 -10.39 4.34 -5.29
N ARG A 127 -9.18 4.41 -5.87
CA ARG A 127 -8.18 3.35 -5.93
C ARG A 127 -6.81 3.96 -6.19
N LEU A 128 -5.73 3.25 -5.82
CA LEU A 128 -4.37 3.67 -6.12
C LEU A 128 -3.97 3.45 -7.59
N THR A 129 -4.48 2.38 -8.21
CA THR A 129 -4.05 1.91 -9.53
C THR A 129 -4.92 2.45 -10.67
N LYS A 130 -4.32 2.69 -11.83
CA LYS A 130 -5.05 3.03 -13.06
C LYS A 130 -6.08 1.96 -13.42
N GLU A 131 -5.64 0.71 -13.46
CA GLU A 131 -6.50 -0.44 -13.71
C GLU A 131 -7.30 -0.86 -12.47
N LYS A 132 -8.42 -1.54 -12.70
CA LYS A 132 -9.25 -2.15 -11.63
C LYS A 132 -8.71 -3.50 -11.15
N ALA A 133 -7.62 -4.00 -11.75
CA ALA A 133 -6.98 -5.25 -11.34
C ALA A 133 -6.41 -5.12 -9.91
N LYS A 134 -6.80 -6.02 -9.01
CA LYS A 134 -6.33 -6.00 -7.63
C LYS A 134 -4.93 -6.61 -7.54
N LEU A 135 -3.95 -5.81 -7.10
CA LEU A 135 -2.62 -6.30 -6.76
C LEU A 135 -2.70 -7.07 -5.43
N ASN A 136 -2.23 -8.31 -5.41
CA ASN A 136 -2.33 -9.20 -4.25
C ASN A 136 -1.50 -8.74 -3.03
N TRP A 137 -0.47 -7.92 -3.27
CA TRP A 137 0.42 -7.37 -2.25
C TRP A 137 0.00 -5.98 -1.74
N LEU A 138 -1.01 -5.34 -2.34
CA LEU A 138 -1.47 -3.99 -2.00
C LEU A 138 -2.81 -4.04 -1.26
N SER A 139 -2.91 -3.33 -0.14
CA SER A 139 -4.14 -3.18 0.65
C SER A 139 -4.38 -1.74 1.10
N VAL A 140 -5.60 -1.41 1.53
CA VAL A 140 -5.92 -0.09 2.10
C VAL A 140 -5.42 -0.04 3.55
N ASP A 141 -4.84 1.08 3.95
CA ASP A 141 -4.45 1.32 5.34
C ASP A 141 -5.61 1.85 6.17
N PHE A 142 -6.43 0.95 6.72
CA PHE A 142 -7.57 1.33 7.56
C PHE A 142 -7.19 2.09 8.84
N ASN A 143 -5.95 2.03 9.30
CA ASN A 143 -5.50 2.78 10.48
C ASN A 143 -5.33 4.28 10.18
N ASN A 144 -4.98 4.62 8.94
CA ASN A 144 -4.77 5.98 8.48
C ASN A 144 -5.86 6.47 7.52
N TRP A 145 -6.73 5.61 7.02
CA TRP A 145 -7.83 6.02 6.15
C TRP A 145 -8.80 6.97 6.89
N LYS A 146 -9.26 7.99 6.18
CA LYS A 146 -10.23 8.98 6.62
C LYS A 146 -11.08 9.36 5.41
N ASP A 147 -12.37 9.59 5.60
CA ASP A 147 -13.17 10.30 4.63
C ASP A 147 -12.94 11.80 4.82
N TRP A 148 -12.15 12.41 3.94
CA TRP A 148 -11.72 13.81 4.05
C TRP A 148 -12.42 14.73 3.04
N GLU A 149 -13.31 14.16 2.20
CA GLU A 149 -14.17 14.96 1.31
C GLU A 149 -15.32 15.61 2.11
N ASP A 150 -15.80 14.94 3.15
CA ASP A 150 -16.87 15.41 4.04
C ASP A 150 -16.36 16.28 5.22
N ASP A 151 -15.03 16.39 5.41
CA ASP A 151 -14.37 17.32 6.36
C ASP A 151 -14.49 18.79 5.86
N SER A 152 -15.73 19.28 5.78
CA SER A 152 -16.09 20.69 5.53
C SER A 152 -16.42 21.39 6.86
N ASP A 153 -15.40 22.00 7.47
CA ASP A 153 -15.48 23.12 8.43
C ASP A 153 -16.41 23.02 9.68
N GLU A 154 -16.95 21.85 10.05
CA GLU A 154 -17.82 21.70 11.25
C GLU A 154 -17.11 21.86 12.62
N GLU A 155 -15.80 22.10 12.69
CA GLU A 155 -15.13 22.54 13.93
C GLU A 155 -15.34 24.03 14.27
N LEU A 156 -16.05 24.82 13.43
CA LEU A 156 -16.39 26.22 13.71
C LEU A 156 -17.86 26.44 14.12
N SER A 157 -18.44 25.58 14.96
CA SER A 157 -19.73 25.95 15.60
C SER A 157 -20.04 25.40 16.99
N SER A 158 -19.23 24.53 17.62
CA SER A 158 -19.61 24.04 18.97
C SER A 158 -19.66 25.16 20.02
N PHE A 159 -18.74 26.12 19.97
CA PHE A 159 -18.74 27.32 20.83
C PHE A 159 -19.73 28.40 20.35
N ASP A 160 -19.82 28.66 19.05
CA ASP A 160 -20.73 29.68 18.51
C ASP A 160 -22.20 29.28 18.66
N ARG A 161 -22.55 28.01 18.43
CA ARG A 161 -23.92 27.49 18.63
C ARG A 161 -24.33 27.46 20.10
N PHE A 162 -23.39 27.23 21.02
CA PHE A 162 -23.63 27.38 22.46
C PHE A 162 -23.82 28.86 22.83
N SER A 163 -23.02 29.76 22.26
CA SER A 163 -23.12 31.20 22.48
C SER A 163 -24.42 31.79 21.90
N GLU A 164 -24.84 31.34 20.72
CA GLU A 164 -26.11 31.70 20.10
C GLU A 164 -27.30 31.24 20.94
N MET A 165 -27.24 30.01 21.48
CA MET A 165 -28.29 29.48 22.37
C MET A 165 -28.35 30.19 23.74
N MET A 166 -27.23 30.69 24.26
CA MET A 166 -27.18 31.54 25.46
C MET A 166 -27.69 32.96 25.18
N ASN A 167 -27.28 33.57 24.06
CA ASN A 167 -27.73 34.91 23.65
C ASN A 167 -29.24 34.97 23.43
N ASN A 168 -29.84 33.89 22.93
CA ASN A 168 -31.29 33.81 22.70
C ASN A 168 -32.13 33.51 23.96
N MET A 169 -31.49 33.36 25.14
CA MET A 169 -32.13 33.11 26.44
C MET A 169 -31.82 34.20 27.48
N GLY A 170 -31.01 35.22 27.11
CA GLY A 170 -30.40 36.18 28.04
C GLY A 170 -30.89 37.63 27.90
N GLY A 171 -32.14 37.85 27.46
CA GLY A 171 -32.65 39.21 27.24
C GLY A 171 -34.17 39.32 27.35
N ASP A 172 -34.65 39.53 28.57
CA ASP A 172 -35.74 40.47 28.86
C ASP A 172 -35.69 40.86 30.36
N ASP A 173 -35.49 42.16 30.63
CA ASP A 173 -35.52 42.74 31.98
C ASP A 173 -36.97 43.00 32.41
N ASP A 174 -37.54 42.18 33.30
CA ASP A 174 -38.60 42.62 34.24
C ASP A 174 -38.83 41.55 35.34
N LEU A 175 -38.03 41.61 36.41
CA LEU A 175 -38.26 40.84 37.63
C LEU A 175 -39.03 41.67 38.66
N PRO A 176 -40.31 41.39 38.93
CA PRO A 176 -40.97 41.93 40.12
C PRO A 176 -40.35 41.32 41.38
N GLU A 177 -40.10 42.19 42.37
CA GLU A 177 -39.60 41.84 43.70
C GLU A 177 -40.60 40.92 44.43
N VAL A 178 -40.25 39.62 44.54
CA VAL A 178 -41.05 38.61 45.26
C VAL A 178 -40.24 38.07 46.44
N ASP A 179 -40.79 38.32 47.61
CA ASP A 179 -40.35 37.95 48.96
C ASP A 179 -40.63 36.46 49.28
N GLY A 180 -39.70 35.82 50.01
CA GLY A 180 -39.96 34.62 50.85
C GLY A 180 -39.69 33.22 50.27
N ALA A 181 -39.27 32.31 51.19
CA ALA A 181 -38.91 30.88 51.02
C ALA A 181 -37.58 30.64 50.27
N GLU A 182 -36.47 30.15 50.84
CA GLU A 182 -36.26 29.17 51.93
C GLU A 182 -37.06 27.86 51.81
N ASP A 183 -36.48 26.89 51.09
CA ASP A 183 -36.70 25.44 51.31
C ASP A 183 -35.47 24.59 50.90
N ASP A 184 -34.82 24.07 51.94
CA ASP A 184 -33.98 22.88 52.13
C ASP A 184 -33.14 22.18 51.05
N SER A 185 -31.95 21.79 51.54
CA SER A 185 -30.98 20.87 50.94
C SER A 185 -31.37 19.38 51.05
N ALA A 186 -31.18 18.63 49.96
CA ALA A 186 -30.90 17.18 49.95
C ALA A 186 -29.91 16.95 48.79
N ASP A 187 -28.61 16.75 49.01
CA ASP A 187 -27.91 15.64 49.69
C ASP A 187 -28.10 14.27 49.02
N SER A 188 -26.98 13.78 48.49
CA SER A 188 -26.57 12.41 48.18
C SER A 188 -27.62 11.32 47.89
N ASP A 189 -27.59 10.78 46.67
CA ASP A 189 -27.73 9.32 46.49
C ASP A 189 -26.57 8.77 45.62
N ASP A 190 -25.94 7.72 46.12
CA ASP A 190 -24.69 7.12 45.64
C ASP A 190 -25.01 5.74 45.03
N GLU A 191 -25.40 5.76 43.75
CA GLU A 191 -25.79 4.55 42.98
C GLU A 191 -24.58 3.62 42.77
N LYS A 192 -24.37 2.80 43.80
CA LYS A 192 -23.31 1.80 43.96
C LYS A 192 -23.26 0.79 42.81
N MET A 193 -22.17 0.84 42.04
CA MET A 193 -21.90 -0.13 40.96
C MET A 193 -21.87 -1.58 41.49
N PRO A 194 -22.50 -2.55 40.80
CA PRO A 194 -22.42 -3.96 41.16
C PRO A 194 -21.06 -4.56 40.75
N ASP A 195 -20.53 -5.43 41.60
CA ASP A 195 -19.29 -6.17 41.35
C ASP A 195 -19.55 -7.30 40.34
N LEU A 196 -18.60 -7.54 39.42
CA LEU A 196 -18.71 -8.58 38.39
C LEU A 196 -17.87 -9.81 38.77
N GLU A 197 -18.56 -10.95 38.92
CA GLU A 197 -17.98 -12.28 39.20
C GLU A 197 -17.38 -12.95 37.95
#